data_AF-A0A229TAS4-F1
#
_entry.id   AF-A0A229TAS4-F1
#
_cell.length_a   1.000
_cell.length_b   1.000
_cell.length_c   1.000
_cell.angle_alpha   90.00
_cell.angle_beta   90.00
_cell.angle_gamma   90.00
#
_symmetry.space_group_name_H-M   'P 1'
#
loop_
_entity.id
_entity.type
_entity.pdbx_description
1 polymer ?
#
loop_
_entity_poly.entity_id
_entity_poly.type
_entity_poly.pdbx_seq_one_letter_code
_entity_poly.pdbx_strand_id
1 'polypeptide(L)'
;MSAVVVLLAGLVVFIAVGNRPDSPSPTVAAPTSTAASGGNAAGAATSSVDGEKILALASHPILQNPDDGLQNFACELPEWRSDQASAEAFFTAADQCLNQAWGEFLERYHLPFTPPTLHFPTGTHFTTACGTIAVSVATAAYYCDDNLYVPFRGLQTDQYGDNPGVYLALFAHEYGHHVQEVAGIMDAVWQQIYAVGQNSPAGLELSRRKELQAQCFSGMFLGAVVDRGGSVTRDMYAKAWRDQDTRGDNTSGSSDHGTNAHYAQWWRTGAQFNRIAKCNTFAAPAAEVR
;
A
#
# COMPACT_ATOMS: atom_id res chain seq x y z
N MET A 1 29.82 -18.02 29.31
CA MET A 1 29.06 -19.29 29.33
C MET A 1 28.01 -19.18 30.41
N SER A 2 26.73 -19.13 30.01
CA SER A 2 25.59 -19.64 30.78
C SER A 2 24.37 -19.52 29.88
N ALA A 3 23.99 -20.66 29.31
CA ALA A 3 22.78 -20.86 28.55
C ALA A 3 21.62 -21.02 29.53
N VAL A 4 20.48 -20.40 29.23
CA VAL A 4 19.21 -20.72 29.86
C VAL A 4 18.27 -21.18 28.76
N VAL A 5 18.10 -22.50 28.72
CA VAL A 5 17.06 -23.22 27.98
C VAL A 5 15.79 -23.15 28.84
N VAL A 6 14.66 -22.75 28.25
CA VAL A 6 13.34 -23.00 28.85
C VAL A 6 12.46 -23.67 27.80
N LEU A 7 11.92 -24.80 28.24
CA LEU A 7 11.18 -25.80 27.49
C LEU A 7 9.82 -25.32 27.00
N LEU A 8 9.47 -25.84 25.82
CA LEU A 8 8.12 -26.01 25.29
C LEU A 8 7.25 -26.85 26.24
N ALA A 9 6.07 -26.34 26.59
CA ALA A 9 4.99 -27.13 27.19
C ALA A 9 3.80 -27.12 26.23
N GLY A 10 3.51 -28.29 25.67
CA GLY A 10 2.33 -28.54 24.85
C GLY A 10 1.06 -28.54 25.70
N LEU A 11 0.02 -27.87 25.22
CA LEU A 11 -1.31 -27.91 25.81
C LEU A 11 -2.19 -28.87 25.02
N VAL A 12 -2.56 -29.98 25.65
CA VAL A 12 -3.58 -30.93 25.19
C VAL A 12 -4.95 -30.32 25.48
N VAL A 13 -5.74 -30.07 24.43
CA VAL A 13 -7.14 -29.62 24.57
C VAL A 13 -8.04 -30.85 24.60
N PHE A 14 -8.72 -31.07 25.73
CA PHE A 14 -9.81 -32.04 25.85
C PHE A 14 -11.11 -31.43 25.30
N ILE A 15 -11.71 -32.09 24.32
CA ILE A 15 -13.06 -31.78 23.82
C ILE A 15 -14.08 -32.41 24.78
N ALA A 16 -14.78 -31.58 25.54
CA ALA A 16 -15.96 -31.99 26.29
C ALA A 16 -17.21 -31.72 25.45
N VAL A 17 -17.84 -32.78 24.94
CA VAL A 17 -19.15 -32.75 24.30
C VAL A 17 -20.22 -32.68 25.40
N GLY A 18 -20.87 -31.53 25.54
CA GLY A 18 -21.98 -31.31 26.47
C GLY A 18 -23.30 -31.16 25.71
N ASN A 19 -24.20 -32.13 25.89
CA ASN A 19 -25.58 -32.12 25.41
C ASN A 19 -26.38 -30.92 25.98
N ARG A 20 -27.08 -30.19 25.11
CA ARG A 20 -28.10 -29.20 25.50
C ARG A 20 -29.49 -29.84 25.48
N PRO A 21 -30.35 -29.61 26.48
CA PRO A 21 -31.78 -29.90 26.36
C PRO A 21 -32.55 -28.69 25.82
N ASP A 22 -33.49 -28.98 24.90
CA ASP A 22 -34.50 -28.07 24.35
C ASP A 22 -35.52 -27.59 25.39
N SER A 23 -36.03 -26.36 25.23
CA SER A 23 -37.38 -25.87 25.61
C SER A 23 -37.51 -24.34 25.35
N PRO A 24 -38.72 -23.72 25.29
CA PRO A 24 -39.52 -23.55 24.08
C PRO A 24 -39.75 -22.06 23.72
N SER A 25 -40.26 -21.81 22.51
CA SER A 25 -40.67 -20.49 22.02
C SER A 25 -41.87 -19.91 22.77
N PRO A 26 -41.97 -18.56 22.85
CA PRO A 26 -43.24 -17.87 22.91
C PRO A 26 -43.48 -17.03 21.64
N THR A 27 -44.66 -17.19 21.07
CA THR A 27 -45.29 -16.36 20.04
C THR A 27 -46.05 -15.17 20.63
N VAL A 28 -46.35 -14.19 19.76
CA VAL A 28 -47.31 -13.05 19.87
C VAL A 28 -46.68 -11.76 20.44
N ALA A 29 -46.79 -10.55 19.88
CA ALA A 29 -47.65 -9.95 18.85
C ALA A 29 -46.93 -8.78 18.13
N ALA A 30 -47.42 -8.42 16.94
CA ALA A 30 -47.05 -7.23 16.19
C ALA A 30 -47.73 -5.95 16.74
N PRO A 31 -47.12 -4.77 16.56
CA PRO A 31 -47.86 -3.53 16.39
C PRO A 31 -47.64 -2.91 15.01
N THR A 32 -48.72 -2.30 14.55
CA THR A 32 -48.93 -1.66 13.26
C THR A 32 -48.22 -0.30 13.17
N SER A 33 -47.81 0.02 11.94
CA SER A 33 -47.20 1.23 11.39
C SER A 33 -47.50 2.59 12.04
N THR A 34 -46.43 3.39 12.20
CA THR A 34 -46.45 4.83 11.94
C THR A 34 -45.25 5.20 11.08
N ALA A 35 -45.51 5.63 9.85
CA ALA A 35 -44.52 6.21 8.96
C ALA A 35 -44.11 7.60 9.48
N ALA A 36 -42.84 7.76 9.81
CA ALA A 36 -42.23 9.06 10.00
C ALA A 36 -41.15 9.24 8.92
N SER A 37 -41.42 10.17 8.01
CA SER A 37 -40.48 10.68 7.02
C SER A 37 -39.35 11.42 7.73
N GLY A 38 -38.23 10.73 7.96
CA GLY A 38 -36.96 11.32 8.39
C GLY A 38 -36.03 11.42 7.18
N GLY A 39 -35.69 12.65 6.79
CA GLY A 39 -34.98 12.95 5.55
C GLY A 39 -33.65 12.23 5.38
N ASN A 40 -33.34 11.94 4.12
CA ASN A 40 -31.99 11.59 3.67
C ASN A 40 -31.01 12.66 4.18
N ALA A 41 -30.19 12.28 5.16
CA ALA A 41 -28.89 12.91 5.33
C ALA A 41 -28.05 12.46 4.15
N ALA A 42 -28.17 13.19 3.03
CA ALA A 42 -27.13 13.19 2.02
C ALA A 42 -25.82 13.53 2.75
N GLY A 43 -24.88 12.58 2.74
CA GLY A 43 -23.56 12.77 3.31
C GLY A 43 -23.01 14.09 2.78
N ALA A 44 -22.64 14.97 3.71
CA ALA A 44 -21.99 16.21 3.38
C ALA A 44 -20.77 15.87 2.52
N ALA A 45 -20.81 16.24 1.25
CA ALA A 45 -19.60 16.34 0.46
C ALA A 45 -18.69 17.29 1.24
N THR A 46 -17.59 16.76 1.78
CA THR A 46 -16.51 17.58 2.31
C THR A 46 -16.09 18.49 1.18
N SER A 47 -16.49 19.76 1.28
CA SER A 47 -16.06 20.82 0.39
C SER A 47 -14.54 20.91 0.53
N SER A 48 -13.80 20.29 -0.39
CA SER A 48 -12.36 20.47 -0.48
C SER A 48 -12.10 21.93 -0.84
N VAL A 49 -11.27 22.60 -0.06
CA VAL A 49 -10.67 23.86 -0.49
C VAL A 49 -9.59 23.50 -1.52
N ASP A 50 -9.55 24.23 -2.63
CA ASP A 50 -8.53 24.00 -3.66
C ASP A 50 -7.13 24.04 -3.05
N GLY A 51 -6.33 23.00 -3.30
CA GLY A 51 -4.97 22.88 -2.78
C GLY A 51 -4.87 22.37 -1.33
N GLU A 52 -5.93 21.80 -0.75
CA GLU A 52 -5.86 21.12 0.53
C GLU A 52 -5.96 19.59 0.39
N LYS A 53 -5.31 18.87 1.30
CA LYS A 53 -5.46 17.41 1.44
C LYS A 53 -6.91 17.06 1.82
N ILE A 54 -7.41 15.92 1.34
CA ILE A 54 -8.76 15.44 1.65
C ILE A 54 -8.67 14.23 2.58
N LEU A 55 -8.95 14.44 3.86
CA LEU A 55 -8.86 13.38 4.87
C LEU A 55 -10.06 12.43 4.78
N ALA A 56 -9.97 11.45 3.89
CA ALA A 56 -10.96 10.41 3.68
C ALA A 56 -10.31 9.08 3.30
N LEU A 57 -10.97 7.98 3.65
CA LEU A 57 -10.53 6.62 3.27
C LEU A 57 -11.38 6.09 2.10
N ALA A 58 -12.32 5.16 2.36
CA ALA A 58 -13.13 4.52 1.33
C ALA A 58 -13.91 5.50 0.43
N SER A 59 -14.32 6.66 0.97
CA SER A 59 -15.09 7.69 0.27
C SER A 59 -14.23 8.78 -0.37
N HIS A 60 -12.89 8.64 -0.40
CA HIS A 60 -12.01 9.67 -0.95
C HIS A 60 -12.34 9.94 -2.44
N PRO A 61 -12.47 11.21 -2.90
CA PRO A 61 -12.90 11.54 -4.26
C PRO A 61 -12.08 10.86 -5.36
N ILE A 62 -10.74 10.80 -5.22
CA ILE A 62 -9.87 10.11 -6.18
C ILE A 62 -10.20 8.63 -6.36
N LEU A 63 -10.91 7.99 -5.43
CA LEU A 63 -11.24 6.58 -5.45
C LEU A 63 -12.66 6.29 -5.97
N GLN A 64 -13.42 7.32 -6.36
CA GLN A 64 -14.84 7.16 -6.70
C GLN A 64 -15.11 7.01 -8.20
N ASN A 65 -14.30 7.64 -9.07
CA ASN A 65 -14.51 7.55 -10.51
C ASN A 65 -13.91 6.25 -11.08
N PRO A 66 -14.73 5.32 -11.61
CA PRO A 66 -14.25 4.03 -12.10
C PRO A 66 -13.39 4.11 -13.37
N ASP A 67 -13.45 5.24 -14.10
CA ASP A 67 -12.74 5.42 -15.36
C ASP A 67 -11.38 6.12 -15.19
N ASP A 68 -11.12 6.69 -14.02
CA ASP A 68 -9.88 7.40 -13.76
C ASP A 68 -8.70 6.47 -13.55
N GLY A 69 -7.56 6.86 -14.13
CA GLY A 69 -6.29 6.15 -14.05
C GLY A 69 -5.15 7.02 -14.52
N LEU A 70 -3.93 6.46 -14.52
CA LEU A 70 -2.75 7.15 -15.01
C LEU A 70 -2.77 7.21 -16.55
N GLN A 71 -2.26 8.29 -17.12
CA GLN A 71 -2.01 8.35 -18.56
C GLN A 71 -0.95 7.32 -18.95
N ASN A 72 -1.07 6.74 -20.15
CA ASN A 72 0.00 5.90 -20.71
C ASN A 72 1.05 6.79 -21.36
N PHE A 73 2.32 6.61 -21.00
CA PHE A 73 3.43 7.38 -21.59
C PHE A 73 4.73 6.57 -21.56
N ALA A 74 5.71 7.01 -22.36
CA ALA A 74 7.06 6.44 -22.35
C ALA A 74 7.83 6.94 -21.13
N CYS A 75 8.21 6.03 -20.23
CA CYS A 75 9.16 6.34 -19.16
C CYS A 75 10.56 5.89 -19.58
N GLU A 76 11.52 6.81 -19.53
CA GLU A 76 12.93 6.54 -19.83
C GLU A 76 13.72 6.34 -18.55
N LEU A 77 14.41 5.22 -18.46
CA LEU A 77 15.20 4.81 -17.29
C LEU A 77 16.60 4.44 -17.78
N PRO A 78 17.66 4.95 -17.12
CA PRO A 78 19.03 4.47 -17.37
C PRO A 78 19.12 2.95 -17.23
N GLU A 79 20.08 2.36 -17.96
CA GLU A 79 20.38 0.94 -17.80
C GLU A 79 20.74 0.62 -16.35
N TRP A 80 20.19 -0.47 -15.83
CA TRP A 80 20.50 -0.95 -14.49
C TRP A 80 21.75 -1.83 -14.50
N ARG A 81 22.65 -1.54 -13.57
CA ARG A 81 23.70 -2.43 -13.08
C ARG A 81 23.59 -2.51 -11.57
N SER A 82 23.95 -3.66 -11.02
CA SER A 82 23.95 -3.91 -9.57
C SER A 82 25.10 -3.20 -8.84
N ASP A 83 25.18 -1.88 -9.01
CA ASP A 83 26.09 -0.96 -8.35
C ASP A 83 25.36 0.32 -7.90
N GLN A 84 25.92 1.01 -6.90
CA GLN A 84 25.25 2.16 -6.28
C GLN A 84 25.00 3.31 -7.28
N ALA A 85 25.96 3.65 -8.12
CA ALA A 85 25.83 4.78 -9.04
C ALA A 85 24.72 4.53 -10.08
N SER A 86 24.63 3.29 -10.58
CA SER A 86 23.56 2.90 -11.50
C SER A 86 22.19 2.93 -10.82
N ALA A 87 22.10 2.48 -9.57
CA ALA A 87 20.85 2.52 -8.80
C ALA A 87 20.37 3.96 -8.57
N GLU A 88 21.27 4.87 -8.17
CA GLU A 88 20.94 6.29 -7.96
C GLU A 88 20.43 6.95 -9.24
N ALA A 89 21.09 6.72 -10.37
CA ALA A 89 20.65 7.24 -11.67
C ALA A 89 19.28 6.66 -12.08
N PHE A 90 19.09 5.35 -11.88
CA PHE A 90 17.83 4.66 -12.18
C PHE A 90 16.66 5.25 -11.37
N PHE A 91 16.80 5.36 -10.05
CA PHE A 91 15.73 5.86 -9.19
C PHE A 91 15.48 7.36 -9.37
N THR A 92 16.50 8.15 -9.70
CA THR A 92 16.32 9.57 -10.05
C THR A 92 15.44 9.72 -11.29
N ALA A 93 15.65 8.90 -12.33
CA ALA A 93 14.81 8.92 -13.52
C ALA A 93 13.41 8.33 -13.25
N ALA A 94 13.33 7.27 -12.44
CA ALA A 94 12.05 6.68 -12.05
C ALA A 94 11.19 7.67 -11.26
N ASP A 95 11.79 8.47 -10.38
CA ASP A 95 11.12 9.53 -9.62
C ASP A 95 10.50 10.57 -10.56
N GLN A 96 11.24 11.00 -11.59
CA GLN A 96 10.72 11.92 -12.62
C GLN A 96 9.51 11.34 -13.36
N CYS A 97 9.54 10.05 -13.74
CA CYS A 97 8.39 9.39 -14.36
C CYS A 97 7.19 9.30 -13.40
N LEU A 98 7.42 8.98 -12.13
CA LEU A 98 6.36 8.90 -11.13
C LEU A 98 5.75 10.28 -10.85
N ASN A 99 6.57 11.33 -10.76
CA ASN A 99 6.14 12.72 -10.64
C ASN A 99 5.26 13.13 -11.82
N GLN A 100 5.65 12.78 -13.05
CA GLN A 100 4.82 13.03 -14.23
C GLN A 100 3.47 12.30 -14.15
N ALA A 101 3.49 11.01 -13.80
CA ALA A 101 2.28 10.18 -13.78
C ALA A 101 1.28 10.66 -12.72
N TRP A 102 1.76 10.87 -11.49
CA TRP A 102 0.91 11.17 -10.34
C TRP A 102 0.65 12.65 -10.16
N GLY A 103 1.59 13.53 -10.51
CA GLY A 103 1.39 14.98 -10.43
C GLY A 103 0.21 15.41 -11.29
N GLU A 104 0.19 15.01 -12.56
CA GLU A 104 -0.93 15.33 -13.45
C GLU A 104 -2.25 14.73 -12.94
N PHE A 105 -2.21 13.51 -12.37
CA PHE A 105 -3.40 12.88 -11.82
C PHE A 105 -3.96 13.64 -10.61
N LEU A 106 -3.11 13.99 -9.65
CA LEU A 106 -3.50 14.61 -8.37
C LEU A 106 -3.92 16.08 -8.57
N GLU A 107 -3.26 16.80 -9.48
CA GLU A 107 -3.63 18.18 -9.85
C GLU A 107 -5.04 18.26 -10.47
N ARG A 108 -5.48 17.27 -11.26
CA ARG A 108 -6.87 17.20 -11.78
C ARG A 108 -7.91 17.09 -10.67
N TYR A 109 -7.51 16.63 -9.49
CA TYR A 109 -8.32 16.56 -8.29
C TYR A 109 -8.10 17.75 -7.34
N HIS A 110 -7.37 18.79 -7.79
CA HIS A 110 -7.05 19.99 -7.02
C HIS A 110 -6.29 19.73 -5.72
N LEU A 111 -5.51 18.64 -5.67
CA LEU A 111 -4.68 18.27 -4.51
C LEU A 111 -3.31 18.97 -4.54
N PRO A 112 -2.69 19.22 -3.37
CA PRO A 112 -1.43 19.96 -3.25
C PRO A 112 -0.21 19.11 -3.62
N PHE A 113 -0.08 18.73 -4.88
CA PHE A 113 1.04 17.91 -5.32
C PHE A 113 2.38 18.68 -5.24
N THR A 114 3.34 18.08 -4.54
CA THR A 114 4.75 18.47 -4.56
C THR A 114 5.59 17.20 -4.67
N PRO A 115 6.55 17.11 -5.61
CA PRO A 115 7.43 15.95 -5.71
C PRO A 115 8.13 15.61 -4.38
N PRO A 116 8.31 14.33 -4.05
CA PRO A 116 9.05 13.94 -2.86
C PRO A 116 10.54 14.22 -3.05
N THR A 117 11.27 14.43 -1.95
CA THR A 117 12.72 14.52 -1.97
C THR A 117 13.35 13.13 -1.95
N LEU A 118 14.20 12.82 -2.92
CA LEU A 118 14.87 11.52 -3.04
C LEU A 118 16.24 11.51 -2.36
N HIS A 119 16.49 10.49 -1.53
CA HIS A 119 17.71 10.29 -0.75
C HIS A 119 18.31 8.90 -0.96
N PHE A 120 19.64 8.82 -0.92
CA PHE A 120 20.39 7.56 -1.07
C PHE A 120 21.33 7.29 0.11
N PRO A 121 20.81 6.87 1.28
CA PRO A 121 21.65 6.60 2.44
C PRO A 121 22.61 5.44 2.22
N THR A 122 23.86 5.58 2.69
CA THR A 122 24.91 4.54 2.55
C THR A 122 25.19 3.76 3.83
N GLY A 123 24.74 4.27 4.98
CA GLY A 123 24.91 3.63 6.28
C GLY A 123 24.08 2.36 6.47
N THR A 124 24.33 1.63 7.56
CA THR A 124 23.43 0.55 8.01
C THR A 124 22.18 1.08 8.72
N HIS A 125 22.14 2.38 8.98
CA HIS A 125 21.01 3.12 9.51
C HIS A 125 20.94 4.51 8.87
N PHE A 126 19.76 5.11 8.88
CA PHE A 126 19.54 6.51 8.52
C PHE A 126 18.42 7.11 9.37
N THR A 127 18.46 8.43 9.58
CA THR A 127 17.49 9.15 10.43
C THR A 127 16.52 9.92 9.56
N THR A 128 15.23 9.84 9.90
CA THR A 128 14.11 10.52 9.23
C THR A 128 13.23 11.22 10.26
N ALA A 129 12.24 11.98 9.82
CA ALA A 129 11.20 12.52 10.72
C ALA A 129 10.38 11.42 11.41
N CYS A 130 10.26 10.25 10.78
CA CYS A 130 9.55 9.07 11.28
C CYS A 130 10.41 8.18 12.21
N GLY A 131 11.68 8.56 12.45
CA GLY A 131 12.60 7.86 13.34
C GLY A 131 13.87 7.36 12.65
N THR A 132 14.65 6.57 13.40
CA THR A 132 15.88 5.94 12.89
C THR A 132 15.57 4.59 12.29
N ILE A 133 15.84 4.43 11.00
CA ILE A 133 15.54 3.23 10.22
C ILE A 133 16.81 2.39 10.07
N ALA A 134 16.73 1.11 10.40
CA ALA A 134 17.77 0.14 10.08
C ALA A 134 17.62 -0.33 8.64
N VAL A 135 18.72 -0.42 7.89
CA VAL A 135 18.71 -0.93 6.51
C VAL A 135 18.68 -2.45 6.54
N SER A 136 17.64 -3.03 5.93
CA SER A 136 17.40 -4.47 5.89
C SER A 136 16.58 -4.84 4.65
N VAL A 137 16.32 -6.13 4.46
CA VAL A 137 15.45 -6.63 3.37
C VAL A 137 14.00 -6.13 3.49
N ALA A 138 13.54 -5.86 4.71
CA ALA A 138 12.21 -5.32 4.99
C ALA A 138 12.15 -3.78 4.84
N THR A 139 13.29 -3.12 4.65
CA THR A 139 13.45 -1.67 4.52
C THR A 139 14.35 -1.33 3.33
N ALA A 140 14.11 -2.04 2.22
CA ALA A 140 14.87 -1.90 0.98
C ALA A 140 14.70 -0.52 0.32
N ALA A 141 13.53 0.08 0.52
CA ALA A 141 13.23 1.49 0.31
C ALA A 141 12.28 1.93 1.44
N TYR A 142 12.11 3.24 1.61
CA TYR A 142 11.28 3.78 2.69
C TYR A 142 10.74 5.15 2.33
N TYR A 143 9.43 5.34 2.51
CA TYR A 143 8.79 6.65 2.47
C TYR A 143 8.53 7.23 3.87
N CYS A 144 8.80 8.53 4.05
CA CYS A 144 8.39 9.28 5.23
C CYS A 144 8.27 10.78 4.90
N ASP A 145 7.09 11.36 5.14
CA ASP A 145 6.88 12.82 5.16
C ASP A 145 7.50 13.54 3.95
N ASP A 146 7.02 13.23 2.74
CA ASP A 146 7.52 13.75 1.46
C ASP A 146 8.99 13.42 1.13
N ASN A 147 9.58 12.42 1.79
CA ASN A 147 10.92 11.94 1.51
C ASN A 147 10.92 10.46 1.12
N LEU A 148 11.64 10.14 0.05
CA LEU A 148 11.92 8.77 -0.39
C LEU A 148 13.39 8.44 -0.09
N TYR A 149 13.63 7.31 0.57
CA TYR A 149 14.95 6.83 0.91
C TYR A 149 15.20 5.48 0.24
N VAL A 150 16.27 5.39 -0.54
CA VAL A 150 16.63 4.15 -1.26
C VAL A 150 18.08 3.76 -0.95
N PRO A 151 18.32 3.10 0.21
CA PRO A 151 19.66 2.64 0.54
C PRO A 151 20.06 1.45 -0.34
N PHE A 152 21.10 1.60 -1.16
CA PHE A 152 21.54 0.55 -2.09
C PHE A 152 21.75 -0.83 -1.42
N ARG A 153 22.28 -0.83 -0.19
CA ARG A 153 22.50 -2.04 0.62
C ARG A 153 21.22 -2.84 0.92
N GLY A 154 20.07 -2.19 0.96
CA GLY A 154 18.78 -2.83 1.22
C GLY A 154 18.17 -3.53 0.00
N LEU A 155 18.67 -3.24 -1.21
CA LEU A 155 18.04 -3.66 -2.46
C LEU A 155 18.19 -5.16 -2.77
N GLN A 156 19.00 -5.91 -2.01
CA GLN A 156 19.18 -7.35 -2.22
C GLN A 156 19.69 -7.68 -3.63
N THR A 157 20.64 -6.89 -4.14
CA THR A 157 21.19 -7.05 -5.49
C THR A 157 21.88 -8.41 -5.72
N ASP A 158 22.34 -9.06 -4.67
CA ASP A 158 22.87 -10.44 -4.76
C ASP A 158 21.77 -11.47 -5.10
N GLN A 159 20.53 -11.22 -4.66
CA GLN A 159 19.38 -12.09 -4.93
C GLN A 159 18.73 -11.75 -6.27
N TYR A 160 18.49 -10.45 -6.50
CA TYR A 160 17.73 -10.00 -7.67
C TYR A 160 18.60 -9.70 -8.88
N GLY A 161 19.91 -9.45 -8.71
CA GLY A 161 20.82 -9.11 -9.81
C GLY A 161 20.27 -7.98 -10.69
N ASP A 162 20.47 -8.11 -12.00
CA ASP A 162 20.03 -7.12 -12.98
C ASP A 162 18.58 -7.35 -13.41
N ASN A 163 17.66 -7.25 -12.44
CA ASN A 163 16.22 -7.33 -12.64
C ASN A 163 15.52 -5.99 -12.29
N PRO A 164 15.70 -4.93 -13.10
CA PRO A 164 15.25 -3.58 -12.77
C PRO A 164 13.74 -3.42 -12.58
N GLY A 165 12.93 -4.31 -13.16
CA GLY A 165 11.48 -4.31 -12.92
C GLY A 165 11.11 -4.53 -11.45
N VAL A 166 11.88 -5.36 -10.72
CA VAL A 166 11.66 -5.62 -9.29
C VAL A 166 11.92 -4.37 -8.47
N TYR A 167 13.03 -3.68 -8.74
CA TYR A 167 13.39 -2.44 -8.06
C TYR A 167 12.43 -1.29 -8.41
N LEU A 168 11.98 -1.20 -9.66
CA LEU A 168 10.98 -0.22 -10.08
C LEU A 168 9.65 -0.42 -9.37
N ALA A 169 9.19 -1.66 -9.21
CA ALA A 169 7.94 -1.96 -8.50
C ALA A 169 8.04 -1.63 -7.00
N LEU A 170 9.19 -1.92 -6.37
CA LEU A 170 9.47 -1.49 -4.99
C LEU A 170 9.43 0.03 -4.85
N PHE A 171 10.12 0.75 -5.74
CA PHE A 171 10.18 2.21 -5.67
C PHE A 171 8.82 2.86 -5.93
N ALA A 172 8.06 2.33 -6.90
CA ALA A 172 6.70 2.78 -7.17
C ALA A 172 5.72 2.48 -6.02
N HIS A 173 5.99 1.47 -5.19
CA HIS A 173 5.22 1.20 -3.96
C HIS A 173 5.45 2.32 -2.94
N GLU A 174 6.71 2.65 -2.65
CA GLU A 174 7.03 3.76 -1.73
C GLU A 174 6.48 5.09 -2.24
N TYR A 175 6.53 5.32 -3.56
CA TYR A 175 5.88 6.48 -4.16
C TYR A 175 4.35 6.43 -4.01
N GLY A 176 3.74 5.25 -3.98
CA GLY A 176 2.33 5.07 -3.63
C GLY A 176 1.98 5.61 -2.24
N HIS A 177 2.89 5.54 -1.27
CA HIS A 177 2.70 6.21 0.02
C HIS A 177 2.75 7.74 -0.09
N HIS A 178 3.60 8.28 -0.97
CA HIS A 178 3.58 9.71 -1.27
C HIS A 178 2.24 10.16 -1.88
N VAL A 179 1.66 9.36 -2.79
CA VAL A 179 0.32 9.62 -3.33
C VAL A 179 -0.74 9.62 -2.21
N GLN A 180 -0.65 8.70 -1.26
CA GLN A 180 -1.53 8.67 -0.08
C GLN A 180 -1.35 9.91 0.80
N GLU A 181 -0.10 10.37 0.97
CA GLU A 181 0.25 11.56 1.75
C GLU A 181 -0.35 12.83 1.13
N VAL A 182 -0.09 13.07 -0.16
CA VAL A 182 -0.61 14.23 -0.90
C VAL A 182 -2.14 14.22 -0.96
N ALA A 183 -2.75 13.04 -1.07
CA ALA A 183 -4.20 12.91 -1.06
C ALA A 183 -4.82 13.18 0.33
N GLY A 184 -4.08 13.00 1.43
CA GLY A 184 -4.62 13.02 2.79
C GLY A 184 -5.17 11.67 3.28
N ILE A 185 -5.00 10.61 2.48
CA ILE A 185 -5.36 9.24 2.86
C ILE A 185 -4.42 8.75 3.96
N MET A 186 -3.12 9.06 3.87
CA MET A 186 -2.11 8.68 4.87
C MET A 186 -2.46 9.26 6.26
N ASP A 187 -2.79 10.55 6.32
CA ASP A 187 -3.24 11.22 7.54
C ASP A 187 -4.51 10.56 8.11
N ALA A 188 -5.51 10.32 7.25
CA ALA A 188 -6.78 9.74 7.67
C ALA A 188 -6.62 8.31 8.23
N VAL A 189 -5.74 7.48 7.64
CA VAL A 189 -5.55 6.10 8.12
C VAL A 189 -4.76 6.08 9.42
N TRP A 190 -3.71 6.90 9.56
CA TRP A 190 -2.93 6.96 10.80
C TRP A 190 -3.76 7.47 11.98
N GLN A 191 -4.64 8.45 11.78
CA GLN A 191 -5.59 8.89 12.81
C GLN A 191 -6.43 7.71 13.36
N GLN A 192 -6.92 6.84 12.47
CA GLN A 192 -7.70 5.67 12.87
C GLN A 192 -6.83 4.60 13.53
N ILE A 193 -5.65 4.32 12.99
CA ILE A 193 -4.67 3.37 13.56
C ILE A 193 -4.32 3.75 15.00
N TYR A 194 -4.05 5.03 15.26
CA TYR A 194 -3.73 5.50 16.61
C TYR A 194 -4.92 5.40 17.56
N ALA A 195 -6.15 5.68 17.08
CA ALA A 195 -7.35 5.59 17.89
C ALA A 195 -7.67 4.15 18.35
N VAL A 196 -7.42 3.16 17.50
CA VAL A 196 -7.67 1.74 17.83
C VAL A 196 -6.45 1.02 18.42
N GLY A 197 -5.28 1.65 18.36
CA GLY A 197 -3.99 1.08 18.73
C GLY A 197 -3.35 0.30 17.58
N GLN A 198 -2.10 0.66 17.26
CA GLN A 198 -1.36 0.17 16.10
C GLN A 198 -1.23 -1.36 16.03
N ASN A 199 -0.99 -2.01 17.17
CA ASN A 199 -0.82 -3.46 17.24
C ASN A 199 -2.12 -4.22 17.52
N SER A 200 -3.27 -3.53 17.56
CA SER A 200 -4.56 -4.19 17.69
C SER A 200 -4.95 -4.88 16.37
N PRO A 201 -5.84 -5.88 16.38
CA PRO A 201 -6.33 -6.49 15.14
C PRO A 201 -6.90 -5.48 14.14
N ALA A 202 -7.58 -4.43 14.63
CA ALA A 202 -8.12 -3.35 13.81
C ALA A 202 -7.02 -2.43 13.26
N GLY A 203 -6.02 -2.09 14.06
CA GLY A 203 -4.87 -1.29 13.63
C GLY A 203 -4.05 -2.00 12.55
N LEU A 204 -3.80 -3.29 12.72
CA LEU A 204 -3.13 -4.13 11.72
C LEU A 204 -3.95 -4.22 10.43
N GLU A 205 -5.28 -4.34 10.49
CA GLU A 205 -6.12 -4.32 9.29
C GLU A 205 -6.04 -2.99 8.53
N LEU A 206 -6.10 -1.86 9.24
CA LEU A 206 -5.92 -0.54 8.63
C LEU A 206 -4.53 -0.40 7.99
N SER A 207 -3.48 -0.93 8.64
CA SER A 207 -2.14 -0.97 8.07
C SER A 207 -2.12 -1.78 6.78
N ARG A 208 -2.69 -2.99 6.76
CA ARG A 208 -2.77 -3.81 5.54
C ARG A 208 -3.49 -3.10 4.41
N ARG A 209 -4.61 -2.41 4.69
CA ARG A 209 -5.34 -1.63 3.67
C ARG A 209 -4.47 -0.52 3.08
N LYS A 210 -3.73 0.21 3.91
CA LYS A 210 -2.77 1.25 3.48
C LYS A 210 -1.69 0.65 2.58
N GLU A 211 -1.04 -0.42 3.02
CA GLU A 211 0.06 -1.08 2.28
C GLU A 211 -0.41 -1.68 0.95
N LEU A 212 -1.55 -2.38 0.95
CA LEU A 212 -2.12 -2.98 -0.26
C LEU A 212 -2.59 -1.93 -1.27
N GLN A 213 -2.96 -0.73 -0.82
CA GLN A 213 -3.31 0.36 -1.74
C GLN A 213 -2.06 0.93 -2.41
N ALA A 214 -1.00 1.21 -1.66
CA ALA A 214 0.28 1.62 -2.22
C ALA A 214 0.81 0.57 -3.21
N GLN A 215 0.60 -0.71 -2.88
CA GLN A 215 0.91 -1.83 -3.75
C GLN A 215 0.09 -1.84 -5.05
N CYS A 216 -1.20 -1.52 -4.99
CA CYS A 216 -2.02 -1.35 -6.18
C CYS A 216 -1.57 -0.15 -7.03
N PHE A 217 -1.18 0.96 -6.41
CA PHE A 217 -0.63 2.14 -7.08
C PHE A 217 0.69 1.84 -7.81
N SER A 218 1.58 1.07 -7.20
CA SER A 218 2.79 0.54 -7.86
C SER A 218 2.45 -0.22 -9.15
N GLY A 219 1.46 -1.11 -9.06
CA GLY A 219 0.94 -1.85 -10.21
C GLY A 219 0.43 -0.91 -11.30
N MET A 220 -0.42 0.06 -10.94
CA MET A 220 -0.96 1.05 -11.89
C MET A 220 0.15 1.75 -12.67
N PHE A 221 1.20 2.21 -11.98
CA PHE A 221 2.33 2.87 -12.61
C PHE A 221 3.03 1.95 -13.62
N LEU A 222 3.40 0.73 -13.23
CA LEU A 222 4.05 -0.22 -14.16
C LEU A 222 3.15 -0.59 -15.36
N GLY A 223 1.83 -0.71 -15.14
CA GLY A 223 0.86 -0.95 -16.21
C GLY A 223 0.72 0.23 -17.18
N ALA A 224 0.89 1.46 -16.70
CA ALA A 224 0.80 2.66 -17.51
C ALA A 224 2.00 2.86 -18.45
N VAL A 225 3.20 2.47 -18.02
CA VAL A 225 4.47 2.75 -18.74
C VAL A 225 5.03 1.55 -19.52
N VAL A 226 4.58 0.31 -19.26
CA VAL A 226 5.06 -0.87 -19.99
C VAL A 226 4.72 -0.83 -21.48
N ASP A 227 5.69 -1.14 -22.32
CA ASP A 227 5.56 -1.22 -23.78
C ASP A 227 5.03 0.09 -24.42
N ARG A 228 5.42 1.23 -23.86
CA ARG A 228 5.04 2.57 -24.37
C ARG A 228 6.11 3.26 -25.19
N GLY A 229 7.13 2.52 -25.63
CA GLY A 229 8.24 3.05 -26.43
C GLY A 229 9.38 3.66 -25.61
N GLY A 230 9.28 3.63 -24.27
CA GLY A 230 10.38 3.95 -23.37
C GLY A 230 11.17 2.72 -22.93
N SER A 231 12.01 2.90 -21.91
CA SER A 231 12.90 1.88 -21.37
C SER A 231 12.20 0.77 -20.56
N VAL A 232 10.95 0.96 -20.12
CA VAL A 232 10.20 -0.07 -19.36
C VAL A 232 9.64 -1.15 -20.29
N THR A 233 10.31 -2.30 -20.31
CA THR A 233 9.97 -3.43 -21.19
C THR A 233 8.96 -4.41 -20.59
N ARG A 234 8.31 -5.21 -21.44
CA ARG A 234 7.50 -6.35 -21.02
C ARG A 234 8.22 -7.33 -20.09
N ASP A 235 9.53 -7.56 -20.28
CA ASP A 235 10.30 -8.45 -19.40
C ASP A 235 10.45 -7.88 -17.99
N MET A 236 10.75 -6.58 -17.87
CA MET A 236 10.78 -5.89 -16.58
C MET A 236 9.43 -6.02 -15.86
N TYR A 237 8.33 -5.74 -16.57
CA TYR A 237 6.97 -5.89 -16.05
C TYR A 237 6.69 -7.34 -15.60
N ALA A 238 7.07 -8.34 -16.39
CA ALA A 238 6.83 -9.74 -16.06
C ALA A 238 7.65 -10.22 -14.86
N LYS A 239 8.87 -9.70 -14.68
CA LYS A 239 9.70 -9.95 -13.49
C LYS A 239 9.08 -9.32 -12.25
N ALA A 240 8.67 -8.05 -12.33
CA ALA A 240 7.92 -7.39 -11.27
C ALA A 240 6.65 -8.17 -10.90
N TRP A 241 5.87 -8.61 -11.89
CA TRP A 241 4.63 -9.38 -11.69
C TRP A 241 4.83 -10.67 -10.88
N ARG A 242 5.90 -11.41 -11.16
CA ARG A 242 6.21 -12.69 -10.48
C ARG A 242 6.77 -12.46 -9.08
N ASP A 243 7.58 -11.43 -8.92
CA ASP A 243 8.19 -11.08 -7.64
C ASP A 243 7.15 -10.85 -6.53
N GLN A 244 5.97 -10.33 -6.90
CA GLN A 244 4.89 -10.06 -5.94
C GLN A 244 4.40 -11.28 -5.17
N ASP A 245 4.53 -12.50 -5.71
CA ASP A 245 4.11 -13.73 -5.00
C ASP A 245 4.97 -14.00 -3.76
N THR A 246 6.14 -13.36 -3.64
CA THR A 246 7.07 -13.55 -2.52
C THR A 246 7.06 -12.41 -1.51
N ARG A 247 6.32 -11.33 -1.77
CA ARG A 247 6.23 -10.13 -0.92
C ARG A 247 4.98 -10.11 -0.03
N GLY A 248 4.93 -9.20 0.94
CA GLY A 248 3.84 -9.09 1.92
C GLY A 248 4.28 -9.57 3.31
N ASP A 249 3.35 -10.09 4.09
CA ASP A 249 3.54 -10.50 5.50
C ASP A 249 4.72 -11.47 5.69
N ASN A 250 5.02 -12.33 4.71
CA ASN A 250 6.18 -13.23 4.80
C ASN A 250 7.53 -12.49 4.75
N THR A 251 7.60 -11.36 4.05
CA THR A 251 8.82 -10.55 3.90
C THR A 251 8.97 -9.55 5.03
N SER A 252 7.87 -8.91 5.45
CA SER A 252 7.89 -7.96 6.57
C SER A 252 8.07 -8.66 7.91
N GLY A 253 7.60 -9.91 8.04
CA GLY A 253 7.58 -10.63 9.31
C GLY A 253 6.49 -10.15 10.27
N SER A 254 5.55 -9.35 9.77
CA SER A 254 4.43 -8.73 10.51
C SER A 254 3.13 -8.83 9.70
N SER A 255 1.98 -8.79 10.37
CA SER A 255 0.66 -8.90 9.71
C SER A 255 0.06 -7.55 9.34
N ASP A 256 0.87 -6.69 8.73
CA ASP A 256 0.57 -5.28 8.44
C ASP A 256 0.69 -4.92 6.96
N HIS A 257 1.13 -5.85 6.10
CA HIS A 257 1.27 -5.64 4.63
C HIS A 257 0.30 -6.50 3.81
N GLY A 258 -0.35 -7.47 4.45
CA GLY A 258 -1.24 -8.44 3.82
C GLY A 258 -0.49 -9.70 3.43
N THR A 259 -1.21 -10.82 3.39
CA THR A 259 -0.65 -12.08 2.90
C THR A 259 -0.09 -11.91 1.49
N ASN A 260 0.92 -12.72 1.14
CA ASN A 260 1.53 -12.64 -0.19
C ASN A 260 0.53 -12.78 -1.34
N ALA A 261 -0.52 -13.57 -1.15
CA ALA A 261 -1.59 -13.71 -2.13
C ALA A 261 -2.33 -12.39 -2.37
N HIS A 262 -2.72 -11.69 -1.30
CA HIS A 262 -3.39 -10.38 -1.42
C HIS A 262 -2.43 -9.30 -1.92
N TYR A 263 -1.18 -9.28 -1.43
CA TYR A 263 -0.15 -8.36 -1.90
C TYR A 263 0.05 -8.47 -3.43
N ALA A 264 0.17 -9.69 -3.94
CA ALA A 264 0.23 -9.94 -5.38
C ALA A 264 -1.07 -9.58 -6.10
N GLN A 265 -2.24 -9.93 -5.54
CA GLN A 265 -3.53 -9.63 -6.16
C GLN A 265 -3.75 -8.13 -6.35
N TRP A 266 -3.46 -7.31 -5.34
CA TRP A 266 -3.65 -5.86 -5.40
C TRP A 266 -2.69 -5.19 -6.39
N TRP A 267 -1.41 -5.61 -6.40
CA TRP A 267 -0.46 -5.14 -7.42
C TRP A 267 -0.95 -5.47 -8.84
N ARG A 268 -1.37 -6.72 -9.06
CA ARG A 268 -1.86 -7.20 -10.36
C ARG A 268 -3.12 -6.48 -10.80
N THR A 269 -4.00 -6.16 -9.87
CA THR A 269 -5.21 -5.35 -10.12
C THR A 269 -4.82 -3.98 -10.67
N GLY A 270 -3.92 -3.27 -10.01
CA GLY A 270 -3.40 -2.00 -10.50
C GLY A 270 -2.75 -2.14 -11.87
N ALA A 271 -1.87 -3.13 -12.03
CA ALA A 271 -1.07 -3.35 -13.22
C ALA A 271 -1.87 -3.78 -14.46
N GLN A 272 -3.01 -4.45 -14.29
CA GLN A 272 -3.88 -4.86 -15.39
C GLN A 272 -4.86 -3.77 -15.79
N PHE A 273 -5.50 -3.14 -14.80
CA PHE A 273 -6.63 -2.26 -15.08
C PHE A 273 -6.23 -0.81 -15.21
N ASN A 274 -5.19 -0.36 -14.50
CA ASN A 274 -4.84 1.06 -14.37
C ASN A 274 -6.09 1.92 -14.12
N ARG A 275 -6.84 1.56 -13.06
CA ARG A 275 -8.04 2.27 -12.59
C ARG A 275 -7.95 2.49 -11.09
N ILE A 276 -7.95 3.75 -10.68
CA ILE A 276 -7.69 4.11 -9.27
C ILE A 276 -8.81 3.65 -8.33
N ALA A 277 -10.07 3.65 -8.79
CA ALA A 277 -11.19 3.14 -8.00
C ALA A 277 -11.07 1.63 -7.70
N LYS A 278 -10.36 0.86 -8.55
CA LYS A 278 -10.05 -0.54 -8.29
C LYS A 278 -8.96 -0.74 -7.24
N CYS A 279 -8.29 0.32 -6.81
CA CYS A 279 -7.33 0.34 -5.72
C CYS A 279 -7.94 0.82 -4.39
N ASN A 280 -9.27 0.85 -4.28
CA ASN A 280 -9.96 1.23 -3.04
C ASN A 280 -9.98 0.09 -2.02
N THR A 281 -8.82 -0.17 -1.41
CA THR A 281 -8.66 -1.20 -0.37
C THR A 281 -9.48 -0.89 0.89
N PHE A 282 -9.83 0.37 1.15
CA PHE A 282 -10.62 0.77 2.31
C PHE A 282 -12.11 0.43 2.17
N ALA A 283 -12.62 0.31 0.93
CA ALA A 283 -13.97 -0.19 0.65
C ALA A 283 -14.03 -1.71 0.51
N ALA A 284 -12.89 -2.39 0.37
CA ALA A 284 -12.84 -3.84 0.15
C ALA A 284 -13.29 -4.64 1.39
N PRO A 285 -13.92 -5.82 1.22
CA PRO A 285 -14.18 -6.75 2.32
C PRO A 285 -12.89 -7.10 3.09
N ALA A 286 -12.98 -7.27 4.41
CA ALA A 286 -11.81 -7.61 5.24
C ALA A 286 -11.06 -8.87 4.78
N ALA A 287 -11.78 -9.81 4.16
CA ALA A 287 -11.19 -11.04 3.61
C ALA A 287 -10.24 -10.78 2.42
N GLU A 288 -10.38 -9.66 1.70
CA GLU A 288 -9.56 -9.30 0.54
C GLU A 288 -8.33 -8.45 0.89
N VAL A 289 -8.17 -8.11 2.18
CA VAL A 289 -7.08 -7.27 2.69
C VAL A 289 -6.37 -7.92 3.88
N ARG A 290 -6.43 -9.25 3.93
CA ARG A 290 -5.80 -10.05 4.98
C ARG A 290 -4.32 -10.26 4.71
#